data_AF-A0A9D1N9X3-F1
#
_entry.id   AF-A0A9D1N9X3-F1
#
_cell.length_a   1.000
_cell.length_b   1.000
_cell.length_c   1.000
_cell.angle_alpha   90.00
_cell.angle_beta   90.00
_cell.angle_gamma   90.00
#
_symmetry.space_group_name_H-M   'P 1'
#
loop_
_entity.id
_entity.type
_entity.pdbx_description
1 polymer ?
#
loop_
_entity_poly.entity_id
_entity_poly.type
_entity_poly.pdbx_seq_one_letter_code
_entity_poly.pdbx_strand_id
1 'polypeptide(L)'
;MDWGQTFEFLWESTGFANFTWGNAVMIIIACVFLFLAIKCKFEPLLLVGIAFGMLISNLPVDGITSTPLFHPEWWTVEKVNYTQVLQEGGLIDVLYIGVKTSVYPCLIFLGVGAMTDFEPMLSNPKSLLLGAAAQFGIYVAFFLAVCFGFTGKEAASIGIVGGADGPTAIWLAKALAPHLLAAIAIAAYSYMALIPIIQKPIMKLMTTKKERAIKMKQLREVTKLE
;
A
#
# COMPACT_ATOMS: atom_id res chain seq x y z
N MET A 1 -36.86 -27.67 -24.06
CA MET A 1 -35.79 -27.22 -23.15
C MET A 1 -34.70 -28.26 -23.21
N ASP A 2 -33.59 -27.92 -23.86
CA ASP A 2 -32.43 -28.81 -23.93
C ASP A 2 -31.68 -28.68 -22.61
N TRP A 3 -31.95 -29.62 -21.69
CA TRP A 3 -31.42 -29.58 -20.34
C TRP A 3 -29.89 -29.69 -20.32
N GLY A 4 -29.26 -30.33 -21.33
CA GLY A 4 -27.80 -30.40 -21.46
C GLY A 4 -27.18 -29.02 -21.68
N GLN A 5 -27.69 -28.26 -22.65
CA GLN A 5 -27.25 -26.88 -22.90
C GLN A 5 -27.55 -25.94 -21.75
N THR A 6 -28.64 -26.18 -21.02
CA THR A 6 -28.99 -25.38 -19.82
C THR A 6 -28.02 -25.65 -18.67
N PHE A 7 -27.57 -26.90 -18.48
CA PHE A 7 -26.57 -27.25 -17.47
C PHE A 7 -25.17 -26.77 -17.85
N GLU A 8 -24.77 -26.85 -19.12
CA GLU A 8 -23.51 -26.28 -19.60
C GLU A 8 -23.51 -24.75 -19.45
N PHE A 9 -24.61 -24.08 -19.83
CA PHE A 9 -24.77 -22.64 -19.63
C PHE A 9 -24.74 -22.24 -18.15
N LEU A 10 -25.40 -22.99 -17.26
CA LEU A 10 -25.36 -22.74 -15.82
C LEU A 10 -23.96 -22.99 -15.23
N TRP A 11 -23.23 -23.96 -15.75
CA TRP A 11 -21.88 -24.26 -15.32
C TRP A 11 -20.90 -23.17 -15.78
N GLU A 12 -20.96 -22.75 -17.04
CA GLU A 12 -20.15 -21.64 -17.56
C GLU A 12 -20.52 -20.27 -16.96
N SER A 13 -21.80 -20.08 -16.58
CA SER A 13 -22.24 -18.88 -15.88
C SER A 13 -21.88 -18.90 -14.39
N THR A 14 -21.70 -20.08 -13.76
CA THR A 14 -21.20 -20.09 -12.39
C THR A 14 -19.75 -19.59 -12.35
N GLY A 15 -19.49 -18.54 -11.56
CA GLY A 15 -18.12 -18.02 -11.36
C GLY A 15 -17.10 -19.09 -10.94
N PHE A 16 -17.56 -20.22 -10.38
CA PHE A 16 -16.72 -21.38 -10.09
C PHE A 16 -16.01 -21.97 -11.32
N ALA A 17 -16.57 -21.87 -12.52
CA ALA A 17 -15.92 -22.37 -13.75
C ALA A 17 -14.74 -21.51 -14.21
N ASN A 18 -14.75 -20.20 -13.91
CA ASN A 18 -13.65 -19.27 -14.20
C ASN A 18 -12.68 -19.10 -13.01
N PHE A 19 -12.79 -19.93 -11.98
CA PHE A 19 -12.00 -19.83 -10.78
C PHE A 19 -10.58 -20.37 -10.99
N THR A 20 -9.61 -19.47 -11.14
CA THR A 20 -8.20 -19.86 -11.23
C THR A 20 -7.61 -20.14 -9.84
N TRP A 21 -6.58 -20.99 -9.79
CA TRP A 21 -5.82 -21.23 -8.56
C TRP A 21 -5.20 -19.95 -7.98
N GLY A 22 -4.80 -19.00 -8.84
CA GLY A 22 -4.26 -17.70 -8.41
C GLY A 22 -5.27 -16.89 -7.61
N ASN A 23 -6.53 -16.87 -8.04
CA ASN A 23 -7.61 -16.18 -7.33
C ASN A 23 -7.82 -16.76 -5.93
N ALA A 24 -7.73 -18.09 -5.78
CA ALA A 24 -7.83 -18.77 -4.49
C ALA A 24 -6.74 -18.31 -3.51
N VAL A 25 -5.49 -18.25 -3.97
CA VAL A 25 -4.36 -17.79 -3.17
C VAL A 25 -4.54 -16.34 -2.74
N MET A 26 -4.96 -15.47 -3.65
CA MET A 26 -5.17 -14.04 -3.35
C MET A 26 -6.32 -13.80 -2.38
N ILE A 27 -7.40 -14.58 -2.46
CA ILE A 27 -8.50 -14.54 -1.49
C ILE A 27 -8.02 -14.97 -0.10
N ILE A 28 -7.20 -16.03 -0.01
CA ILE A 28 -6.61 -16.44 1.26
C ILE A 28 -5.75 -15.32 1.85
N ILE A 29 -4.90 -14.68 1.04
CA ILE A 29 -4.08 -13.54 1.46
C ILE A 29 -4.95 -12.37 1.94
N ALA A 30 -6.02 -12.04 1.22
CA ALA A 30 -6.97 -11.00 1.60
C ALA A 30 -7.61 -11.29 2.97
N CYS A 31 -8.03 -12.54 3.21
CA CYS A 31 -8.56 -12.98 4.50
C CYS A 31 -7.52 -12.88 5.62
N VAL A 32 -6.25 -13.22 5.36
CA VAL A 32 -5.16 -13.04 6.33
C VAL A 32 -4.97 -11.57 6.67
N PHE A 33 -5.03 -10.67 5.69
CA PHE A 33 -4.89 -9.24 5.95
C PHE A 33 -6.09 -8.65 6.69
N LEU A 34 -7.32 -9.07 6.37
CA LEU A 34 -8.51 -8.71 7.15
C LEU A 34 -8.36 -9.17 8.60
N PHE A 35 -7.87 -10.40 8.82
CA PHE A 35 -7.62 -10.92 10.17
C PHE A 35 -6.57 -10.10 10.92
N LEU A 36 -5.44 -9.77 10.28
CA LEU A 36 -4.39 -8.94 10.86
C LEU A 36 -4.89 -7.52 11.19
N ALA A 37 -5.67 -6.92 10.29
CA ALA A 37 -6.21 -5.58 10.47
C ALA A 37 -7.24 -5.53 11.61
N ILE A 38 -8.15 -6.51 11.70
CA ILE A 38 -9.25 -6.50 12.67
C ILE A 38 -8.79 -7.02 14.04
N LYS A 39 -8.20 -8.22 14.09
CA LYS A 39 -7.85 -8.87 15.36
C LYS A 39 -6.58 -8.29 15.96
N CYS A 40 -5.56 -8.09 15.14
CA CYS A 40 -4.26 -7.60 15.59
C CYS A 40 -4.13 -6.07 15.49
N LYS A 41 -5.16 -5.37 14.97
CA LYS A 41 -5.21 -3.91 14.85
C LYS A 41 -4.01 -3.32 14.10
N PHE A 42 -3.49 -4.06 13.13
CA PHE A 42 -2.43 -3.59 12.24
C PHE A 42 -3.02 -2.63 11.21
N GLU A 43 -2.67 -1.34 11.31
CA GLU A 43 -3.12 -0.23 10.45
C GLU A 43 -4.53 -0.39 9.88
N PRO A 44 -5.56 -0.54 10.75
CA PRO A 44 -6.89 -0.97 10.33
C PRO A 44 -7.54 0.01 9.36
N LEU A 45 -7.17 1.30 9.43
CA LEU A 45 -7.72 2.35 8.57
C LEU A 45 -7.44 2.11 7.08
N LEU A 46 -6.26 1.55 6.74
CA LEU A 46 -5.83 1.35 5.36
C LEU A 46 -5.83 -0.13 4.98
N LEU A 47 -5.37 -1.01 5.87
CA LEU A 47 -5.21 -2.43 5.57
C LEU A 47 -6.57 -3.13 5.33
N VAL A 48 -7.63 -2.70 6.02
CA VAL A 48 -9.00 -3.22 5.76
C VAL A 48 -9.46 -2.85 4.35
N GLY A 49 -9.26 -1.60 3.93
CA GLY A 49 -9.64 -1.13 2.59
C GLY A 49 -8.89 -1.89 1.49
N ILE A 50 -7.59 -2.10 1.68
CA ILE A 50 -6.74 -2.86 0.75
C ILE A 50 -7.18 -4.32 0.68
N ALA A 51 -7.42 -4.96 1.84
CA ALA A 51 -7.83 -6.36 1.90
C ALA A 51 -9.21 -6.59 1.28
N PHE A 52 -10.14 -5.64 1.47
CA PHE A 52 -11.45 -5.69 0.84
C PHE A 52 -11.37 -5.50 -0.69
N GLY A 53 -10.53 -4.57 -1.16
CA GLY A 53 -10.24 -4.40 -2.58
C GLY A 53 -9.66 -5.67 -3.21
N MET A 54 -8.69 -6.31 -2.54
CA MET A 54 -8.14 -7.60 -2.99
C MET A 54 -9.20 -8.69 -3.05
N LEU A 55 -10.12 -8.76 -2.08
CA LEU A 55 -11.18 -9.75 -2.08
C LEU A 55 -12.10 -9.54 -3.29
N ILE A 56 -12.58 -8.31 -3.51
CA ILE A 56 -13.48 -7.98 -4.63
C ILE A 56 -12.80 -8.23 -5.99
N SER A 57 -11.54 -7.81 -6.15
CA SER A 57 -10.83 -7.97 -7.42
C SER A 57 -10.49 -9.42 -7.77
N ASN A 58 -10.54 -10.35 -6.81
CA ASN A 58 -10.25 -11.77 -7.04
C ASN A 58 -11.50 -12.66 -6.97
N LEU A 59 -12.69 -12.10 -6.75
CA LEU A 59 -13.94 -12.85 -6.84
C LEU A 59 -14.18 -13.29 -8.28
N PRO A 60 -14.57 -14.55 -8.50
CA PRO A 60 -14.84 -15.04 -9.85
C PRO A 60 -16.05 -14.32 -10.46
N VAL A 61 -15.86 -13.75 -11.64
CA VAL A 61 -16.91 -13.06 -12.39
C VAL A 61 -17.60 -14.06 -13.32
N ASP A 62 -18.93 -13.96 -13.40
CA ASP A 62 -19.80 -14.74 -14.26
C ASP A 62 -19.44 -14.48 -15.74
N GLY A 63 -19.19 -15.54 -16.52
CA GLY A 63 -18.58 -15.47 -17.85
C GLY A 63 -19.43 -14.83 -18.95
N ILE A 64 -20.68 -14.44 -18.63
CA ILE A 64 -21.68 -14.16 -19.67
C ILE A 64 -22.28 -12.74 -19.59
N THR A 65 -22.40 -12.10 -18.40
CA THR A 65 -23.23 -10.86 -18.31
C THR A 65 -22.76 -9.76 -17.35
N SER A 66 -21.64 -9.89 -16.67
CA SER A 66 -21.17 -8.82 -15.76
C SER A 66 -19.91 -8.19 -16.30
N THR A 67 -19.99 -6.92 -16.68
CA THR A 67 -18.82 -6.04 -16.75
C THR A 67 -18.01 -6.25 -15.46
N PRO A 68 -16.74 -6.70 -15.54
CA PRO A 68 -15.89 -6.82 -14.38
C PRO A 68 -15.98 -5.59 -13.50
N LEU A 69 -16.07 -5.78 -12.17
CA LEU A 69 -16.06 -4.65 -11.23
C LEU A 69 -14.77 -3.84 -11.33
N PHE A 70 -13.71 -4.47 -11.83
CA PHE A 70 -12.39 -3.90 -12.07
C PHE A 70 -11.77 -4.52 -13.34
N HIS A 71 -11.21 -3.69 -14.22
CA HIS A 71 -10.54 -4.09 -15.46
C HIS A 71 -9.04 -3.78 -15.38
N PRO A 72 -8.19 -4.71 -14.90
CA PRO A 72 -6.75 -4.46 -14.75
C PRO A 72 -6.07 -4.01 -16.04
N GLU A 73 -6.52 -4.56 -17.17
CA GLU A 73 -6.01 -4.29 -18.52
C GLU A 73 -6.03 -2.80 -18.89
N TRP A 74 -7.02 -2.05 -18.41
CA TRP A 74 -7.20 -0.64 -18.74
C TRP A 74 -6.25 0.27 -17.97
N TRP A 75 -5.56 -0.27 -16.96
CA TRP A 75 -4.71 0.47 -16.03
C TRP A 75 -3.22 0.20 -16.26
N THR A 76 -2.86 -0.80 -17.06
CA THR A 76 -1.48 -1.15 -17.41
C THR A 76 -1.00 -0.47 -18.71
N VAL A 77 -1.88 0.25 -19.42
CA VAL A 77 -1.56 0.99 -20.66
C VAL A 77 -0.88 2.34 -20.39
N GLU A 78 -0.03 2.80 -21.31
CA GLU A 78 0.70 4.08 -21.20
C GLU A 78 -0.22 5.30 -21.09
N LYS A 79 -1.37 5.27 -21.78
CA LYS A 79 -2.37 6.34 -21.77
C LYS A 79 -3.75 5.77 -21.47
N VAL A 80 -4.21 5.99 -20.24
CA VAL A 80 -5.54 5.57 -19.79
C VAL A 80 -6.60 6.47 -20.42
N ASN A 81 -7.61 5.86 -21.05
CA ASN A 81 -8.77 6.58 -21.59
C ASN A 81 -9.86 6.70 -20.53
N TYR A 82 -9.83 7.80 -19.76
CA TYR A 82 -10.77 8.03 -18.67
C TYR A 82 -12.25 8.06 -19.12
N THR A 83 -12.52 8.48 -20.36
CA THR A 83 -13.89 8.51 -20.89
C THR A 83 -14.47 7.11 -21.02
N GLN A 84 -13.65 6.14 -21.46
CA GLN A 84 -14.05 4.73 -21.55
C GLN A 84 -14.31 4.15 -20.15
N VAL A 85 -13.44 4.46 -19.18
CA VAL A 85 -13.62 4.02 -17.79
C VAL A 85 -14.92 4.56 -17.18
N LEU A 86 -15.30 5.80 -17.47
CA LEU A 86 -16.55 6.38 -16.95
C LEU A 86 -17.81 5.79 -17.60
N GLN A 87 -17.72 5.34 -18.85
CA GLN A 87 -18.87 4.85 -19.61
C GLN A 87 -19.07 3.33 -19.47
N GLU A 88 -17.98 2.57 -19.43
CA GLU A 88 -17.98 1.10 -19.51
C GLU A 88 -17.33 0.44 -18.29
N GLY A 89 -16.71 1.21 -17.40
CA GLY A 89 -16.00 0.69 -16.24
C GLY A 89 -16.90 0.28 -15.08
N GLY A 90 -16.39 -0.67 -14.29
CA GLY A 90 -17.02 -1.07 -13.05
C GLY A 90 -16.84 -0.02 -11.95
N LEU A 91 -17.54 -0.20 -10.83
CA LEU A 91 -17.45 0.71 -9.68
C LEU A 91 -16.00 0.89 -9.19
N ILE A 92 -15.20 -0.19 -9.18
CA ILE A 92 -13.82 -0.13 -8.69
C ILE A 92 -12.92 0.59 -9.69
N ASP A 93 -13.17 0.46 -10.99
CA ASP A 93 -12.44 1.22 -12.01
C ASP A 93 -12.63 2.73 -11.83
N VAL A 94 -13.87 3.17 -11.60
CA VAL A 94 -14.16 4.59 -11.36
C VAL A 94 -13.45 5.10 -10.10
N LEU A 95 -13.45 4.33 -9.02
CA LEU A 95 -12.70 4.68 -7.80
C LEU A 95 -11.19 4.69 -8.03
N TYR A 96 -10.68 3.77 -8.86
CA TYR A 96 -9.25 3.65 -9.14
C TYR A 96 -8.70 4.83 -9.96
N ILE A 97 -9.55 5.60 -10.64
CA ILE A 97 -9.17 6.90 -11.25
C ILE A 97 -8.49 7.79 -10.22
N GLY A 98 -8.97 7.84 -8.98
CA GLY A 98 -8.39 8.69 -7.92
C GLY A 98 -6.96 8.29 -7.55
N VAL A 99 -6.63 7.00 -7.62
CA VAL A 99 -5.26 6.48 -7.42
C VAL A 99 -4.40 6.83 -8.63
N LYS A 100 -4.92 6.61 -9.84
CA LYS A 100 -4.21 6.87 -11.10
C LYS A 100 -4.06 8.34 -11.46
N THR A 101 -4.86 9.23 -10.89
CA THR A 101 -4.68 10.68 -10.98
C THR A 101 -3.82 11.22 -9.83
N SER A 102 -3.39 10.36 -8.89
CA SER A 102 -2.70 10.75 -7.64
C SER A 102 -3.51 11.66 -6.71
N VAL A 103 -4.82 11.83 -6.95
CA VAL A 103 -5.67 12.67 -6.11
C VAL A 103 -5.74 12.11 -4.68
N TYR A 104 -5.94 10.80 -4.52
CA TYR A 104 -6.03 10.20 -3.18
C TYR A 104 -4.72 10.27 -2.40
N PRO A 105 -3.54 9.87 -2.93
CA PRO A 105 -2.28 10.07 -2.22
C PRO A 105 -2.02 11.52 -1.80
N CYS A 106 -2.30 12.49 -2.67
CA CYS A 106 -2.11 13.91 -2.36
C CYS A 106 -3.06 14.39 -1.24
N LEU A 107 -4.33 13.97 -1.26
CA LEU A 107 -5.29 14.32 -0.21
C LEU A 107 -4.93 13.66 1.13
N ILE A 108 -4.46 12.41 1.10
CA ILE A 108 -3.96 11.74 2.31
C ILE A 108 -2.75 12.50 2.86
N PHE A 109 -1.81 12.92 2.01
CA PHE A 109 -0.66 13.74 2.43
C PHE A 109 -1.06 15.07 3.06
N LEU A 110 -2.04 15.76 2.46
CA LEU A 110 -2.58 16.98 3.03
C LEU A 110 -3.16 16.74 4.42
N GLY A 111 -3.91 15.64 4.59
CA GLY A 111 -4.46 15.24 5.90
C GLY A 111 -3.38 14.90 6.92
N VAL A 112 -2.36 14.11 6.53
CA VAL A 112 -1.21 13.79 7.40
C VAL A 112 -0.49 15.06 7.82
N GLY A 113 -0.25 15.99 6.89
CA GLY A 113 0.36 17.29 7.19
C GLY A 113 -0.47 18.14 8.15
N ALA A 114 -1.80 18.17 7.98
CA ALA A 114 -2.70 18.89 8.86
C ALA A 114 -2.79 18.29 10.28
N MET A 115 -2.54 16.99 10.43
CA MET A 115 -2.53 16.29 11.72
C MET A 115 -1.14 16.27 12.39
N THR A 116 -0.09 16.72 11.69
CA THR A 116 1.29 16.65 12.19
C THR A 116 1.54 17.79 13.19
N ASP A 117 1.97 17.43 14.39
CA ASP A 117 2.42 18.38 15.40
C ASP A 117 3.92 18.68 15.22
N PHE A 118 4.25 19.96 14.99
CA PHE A 118 5.61 20.44 14.79
C PHE A 118 6.29 20.88 16.10
N GLU A 119 5.56 21.02 17.21
CA GLU A 119 6.10 21.48 18.50
C GLU A 119 7.29 20.62 18.98
N PRO A 120 7.24 19.27 18.94
CA PRO A 120 8.38 18.43 19.35
C PRO A 120 9.61 18.57 18.45
N MET A 121 9.41 18.87 17.16
CA MET A 121 10.49 19.05 16.19
C MET A 121 11.15 20.44 16.36
N LEU A 122 10.35 21.49 16.46
CA LEU A 122 10.81 22.88 16.62
C LEU A 122 11.49 23.11 17.98
N SER A 123 11.01 22.43 19.02
CA SER A 123 11.60 22.53 20.35
C SER A 123 12.98 21.87 20.47
N ASN A 124 13.29 20.88 19.63
CA ASN A 124 14.62 20.28 19.52
C ASN A 124 15.02 20.05 18.05
N PRO A 125 15.57 21.07 17.36
CA PRO A 125 15.90 20.99 15.94
C PRO A 125 16.94 19.91 15.60
N LYS A 126 17.74 19.46 16.56
CA LYS A 126 18.68 18.35 16.36
C LYS A 126 17.98 17.04 16.00
N SER A 127 16.70 16.90 16.36
CA SER A 127 15.87 15.75 15.96
C SER A 127 15.72 15.64 14.44
N LEU A 128 15.79 16.76 13.70
CA LEU A 128 15.74 16.77 12.24
C LEU A 128 16.90 15.98 11.61
N LEU A 129 18.09 16.07 12.20
CA LEU A 129 19.27 15.30 11.75
C LEU A 129 19.06 13.80 11.94
N LEU A 130 18.36 13.40 13.02
CA LEU A 130 18.00 12.00 13.25
C LEU A 130 17.00 11.53 12.17
N GLY A 131 16.06 12.38 11.77
CA GLY A 131 15.16 12.14 10.64
C GLY A 131 15.91 11.99 9.32
N ALA A 132 16.90 12.84 9.04
CA ALA A 132 17.74 12.72 7.85
C ALA A 132 18.52 11.40 7.82
N ALA A 133 19.07 10.97 8.96
CA ALA A 133 19.74 9.68 9.08
C ALA A 133 18.77 8.50 8.91
N ALA A 134 17.53 8.62 9.36
CA ALA A 134 16.51 7.57 9.17
C ALA A 134 16.22 7.27 7.69
N GLN A 135 16.32 8.28 6.81
CA GLN A 135 16.16 8.11 5.36
C GLN A 135 17.28 7.28 4.72
N PHE A 136 18.36 6.98 5.44
CA PHE A 136 19.40 6.06 4.94
C PHE A 136 18.85 4.67 4.58
N GLY A 137 17.77 4.24 5.24
CA GLY A 137 17.07 3.00 4.92
C GLY A 137 16.59 2.92 3.47
N ILE A 138 16.21 4.04 2.86
CA ILE A 138 15.80 4.10 1.45
C ILE A 138 16.97 3.70 0.54
N TYR A 139 18.14 4.28 0.78
CA TYR A 139 19.31 4.01 -0.05
C TYR A 139 19.77 2.56 0.10
N VAL A 140 19.74 2.00 1.31
CA VAL A 140 20.07 0.59 1.54
C VAL A 140 19.11 -0.32 0.79
N ALA A 141 17.79 -0.07 0.89
CA ALA A 141 16.79 -0.85 0.16
C ALA A 141 16.94 -0.71 -1.37
N PHE A 142 17.26 0.48 -1.86
CA PHE A 142 17.56 0.73 -3.27
C PHE A 142 18.77 -0.09 -3.75
N PHE A 143 19.90 -0.04 -3.05
CA PHE A 143 21.10 -0.79 -3.44
C PHE A 143 20.85 -2.30 -3.40
N LEU A 144 20.14 -2.80 -2.40
CA LEU A 144 19.76 -4.21 -2.34
C LEU A 144 18.89 -4.61 -3.54
N ALA A 145 17.89 -3.80 -3.90
CA ALA A 145 17.05 -4.07 -5.07
C ALA A 145 17.87 -4.09 -6.38
N VAL A 146 18.82 -3.17 -6.55
CA VAL A 146 19.74 -3.19 -7.70
C VAL A 146 20.59 -4.47 -7.70
N CYS A 147 21.11 -4.90 -6.56
CA CYS A 147 21.87 -6.16 -6.44
C CYS A 147 21.04 -7.41 -6.77
N PHE A 148 19.72 -7.38 -6.51
CA PHE A 148 18.79 -8.44 -6.89
C PHE A 148 18.37 -8.40 -8.37
N GLY A 149 18.87 -7.44 -9.16
CA GLY A 149 18.66 -7.36 -10.61
C GLY A 149 17.47 -6.50 -11.05
N PHE A 150 16.86 -5.72 -10.15
CA PHE A 150 15.79 -4.79 -10.54
C PHE A 150 16.33 -3.59 -11.30
N THR A 151 15.52 -3.05 -12.23
CA THR A 151 15.89 -1.83 -12.96
C THR A 151 15.97 -0.63 -12.01
N GLY A 152 16.69 0.44 -12.40
CA GLY A 152 16.83 1.62 -11.54
C GLY A 152 15.50 2.25 -11.11
N LYS A 153 14.47 2.22 -11.97
CA LYS A 153 13.12 2.74 -11.67
C LYS A 153 12.35 1.84 -10.68
N GLU A 154 12.46 0.53 -10.85
CA GLU A 154 11.85 -0.45 -9.94
C GLU A 154 12.55 -0.43 -8.59
N ALA A 155 13.88 -0.41 -8.58
CA ALA A 155 14.68 -0.30 -7.37
C ALA A 155 14.38 0.99 -6.60
N ALA A 156 14.17 2.12 -7.28
CA ALA A 156 13.72 3.37 -6.63
C ALA A 156 12.34 3.23 -6.00
N SER A 157 11.42 2.54 -6.68
CA SER A 157 10.06 2.28 -6.20
C SER A 157 10.03 1.29 -5.03
N ILE A 158 10.97 0.35 -4.96
CA ILE A 158 11.15 -0.55 -3.82
C ILE A 158 11.86 0.16 -2.66
N GLY A 159 12.87 0.98 -2.98
CA GLY A 159 13.70 1.68 -2.01
C GLY A 159 12.89 2.61 -1.10
N ILE A 160 11.91 3.33 -1.65
CA ILE A 160 11.08 4.28 -0.89
C ILE A 160 10.30 3.63 0.26
N VAL A 161 10.06 2.31 0.21
CA VAL A 161 9.45 1.55 1.33
C VAL A 161 10.31 1.66 2.60
N GLY A 162 11.63 1.80 2.46
CA GLY A 162 12.56 2.03 3.57
C GLY A 162 12.36 3.37 4.29
N GLY A 163 11.62 4.32 3.69
CA GLY A 163 11.25 5.58 4.31
C GLY A 163 10.05 5.49 5.25
N ALA A 164 9.36 4.34 5.27
CA ALA A 164 8.18 4.05 6.11
C ALA A 164 7.03 5.07 5.94
N ASP A 165 6.85 5.62 4.73
CA ASP A 165 5.78 6.54 4.40
C ASP A 165 4.95 5.98 3.23
N GLY A 166 3.76 5.50 3.54
CA GLY A 166 2.90 4.74 2.62
C GLY A 166 2.41 5.58 1.43
N PRO A 167 1.83 6.76 1.66
CA PRO A 167 1.39 7.64 0.59
C PRO A 167 2.50 8.04 -0.39
N THR A 168 3.74 8.30 0.06
CA THR A 168 4.86 8.63 -0.87
C THR A 168 5.30 7.40 -1.63
N ALA A 169 5.32 6.23 -0.97
CA ALA A 169 5.64 4.97 -1.63
C ALA A 169 4.67 4.65 -2.77
N ILE A 170 3.37 4.84 -2.54
CA ILE A 170 2.33 4.68 -3.58
C ILE A 170 2.54 5.67 -4.73
N TRP A 171 2.76 6.94 -4.40
CA TRP A 171 2.94 7.98 -5.41
C TRP A 171 4.16 7.71 -6.29
N LEU A 172 5.30 7.35 -5.69
CA LEU A 172 6.53 7.10 -6.41
C LEU A 172 6.44 5.81 -7.25
N ALA A 173 5.90 4.73 -6.68
CA ALA A 173 5.70 3.47 -7.39
C ALA A 173 4.79 3.67 -8.60
N LYS A 174 3.72 4.47 -8.47
CA LYS A 174 2.85 4.83 -9.59
C LYS A 174 3.62 5.62 -10.66
N ALA A 175 4.50 6.53 -10.27
CA ALA A 175 5.26 7.36 -11.22
C ALA A 175 6.38 6.58 -11.94
N LEU A 176 7.02 5.62 -11.28
CA LEU A 176 8.23 4.97 -11.77
C LEU A 176 8.04 3.49 -12.17
N ALA A 177 7.21 2.73 -11.46
CA ALA A 177 6.98 1.30 -11.69
C ALA A 177 5.51 0.89 -11.40
N PRO A 178 4.54 1.28 -12.27
CA PRO A 178 3.11 1.06 -12.03
C PRO A 178 2.73 -0.41 -11.82
N HIS A 179 3.45 -1.35 -12.45
CA HIS A 179 3.21 -2.79 -12.34
C HIS A 179 3.56 -3.34 -10.95
N LEU A 180 4.45 -2.68 -10.20
CA LEU A 180 4.81 -3.07 -8.83
C LEU A 180 3.96 -2.37 -7.76
N LEU A 181 3.07 -1.46 -8.16
CA LEU A 181 2.30 -0.62 -7.23
C LEU A 181 1.57 -1.43 -6.15
N ALA A 182 0.89 -2.50 -6.54
CA ALA A 182 0.11 -3.31 -5.61
C ALA A 182 1.03 -4.03 -4.60
N ALA A 183 2.12 -4.61 -5.07
CA ALA A 183 3.10 -5.30 -4.23
C ALA A 183 3.78 -4.32 -3.25
N ILE A 184 4.18 -3.14 -3.74
CA ILE A 184 4.82 -2.10 -2.93
C ILE A 184 3.84 -1.55 -1.87
N ALA A 185 2.60 -1.27 -2.24
CA ALA A 185 1.59 -0.77 -1.30
C ALA A 185 1.33 -1.77 -0.18
N ILE A 186 1.16 -3.05 -0.53
CA ILE A 186 0.97 -4.14 0.45
C ILE A 186 2.19 -4.25 1.36
N ALA A 187 3.39 -4.28 0.80
CA ALA A 187 4.63 -4.39 1.56
C ALA A 187 4.79 -3.20 2.52
N ALA A 188 4.60 -1.97 2.04
CA ALA A 188 4.78 -0.76 2.82
C ALA A 188 3.92 -0.77 4.09
N TYR A 189 2.59 -0.92 3.97
CA TYR A 189 1.70 -0.90 5.13
C TYR A 189 1.88 -2.12 6.03
N SER A 190 2.16 -3.30 5.46
CA SER A 190 2.43 -4.49 6.27
C SER A 190 3.68 -4.31 7.14
N TYR A 191 4.76 -3.74 6.58
CA TYR A 191 5.99 -3.48 7.32
C TYR A 191 5.84 -2.36 8.35
N MET A 192 5.10 -1.30 8.05
CA MET A 192 4.81 -0.23 9.03
C MET A 192 4.09 -0.80 10.26
N ALA A 193 3.14 -1.70 10.04
CA ALA A 193 2.44 -2.37 11.12
C ALA A 193 3.34 -3.33 11.93
N LEU A 194 4.41 -3.87 11.32
CA LEU A 194 5.41 -4.72 11.96
C LEU A 194 6.50 -3.94 12.73
N ILE A 195 6.56 -2.60 12.61
CA ILE A 195 7.57 -1.76 13.29
C ILE A 195 7.67 -2.08 14.80
N PRO A 196 6.58 -2.19 15.59
CA PRO A 196 6.69 -2.47 17.02
C PRO A 196 7.39 -3.79 17.35
N ILE A 197 7.31 -4.77 16.42
CA ILE A 197 7.94 -6.08 16.54
C ILE A 197 9.40 -6.02 16.09
N ILE A 198 9.70 -5.32 15.00
CA ILE A 198 11.04 -5.21 14.41
C ILE A 198 11.94 -4.25 15.20
N GLN A 199 11.40 -3.11 15.65
CA GLN A 199 12.15 -2.04 16.28
C GLN A 199 12.71 -2.44 17.65
N LYS A 200 11.93 -3.17 18.48
CA LYS A 200 12.33 -3.53 19.86
C LYS A 200 13.61 -4.41 19.89
N PRO A 201 13.73 -5.48 19.10
CA PRO A 201 14.97 -6.26 18.99
C PRO A 201 16.16 -5.45 18.51
N ILE A 202 16.00 -4.62 17.48
CA ILE A 202 17.09 -3.80 16.93
C ILE A 202 17.59 -2.82 17.98
N MET A 203 16.68 -2.13 18.68
CA MET A 203 17.04 -1.27 19.80
C MET A 203 17.78 -2.04 20.89
N LYS A 204 17.34 -3.27 21.19
CA LYS A 204 18.01 -4.13 22.17
C LYS A 204 19.44 -4.50 21.78
N LEU A 205 19.69 -4.70 20.50
CA LEU A 205 20.98 -5.07 19.93
C LEU A 205 21.95 -3.89 19.82
N MET A 206 21.47 -2.72 19.37
CA MET A 206 22.34 -1.61 18.99
C MET A 206 22.60 -0.58 20.09
N THR A 207 21.78 -0.54 21.15
CA THR A 207 21.95 0.44 22.25
C THR A 207 22.34 -0.25 23.55
N THR A 208 23.04 0.47 24.42
CA THR A 208 23.44 -0.03 25.75
C THR A 208 22.40 0.32 26.82
N LYS A 209 22.45 -0.36 27.98
CA LYS A 209 21.59 -0.01 29.13
C LYS A 209 21.86 1.43 29.64
N LYS A 210 23.10 1.91 29.53
CA LYS A 210 23.48 3.28 29.95
C LYS A 210 22.82 4.33 29.07
N GLU A 211 22.85 4.15 27.75
CA GLU A 211 22.22 5.08 26.79
C GLU A 211 20.70 5.14 26.94
N ARG A 212 20.05 3.99 27.17
CA ARG A 212 18.59 3.92 27.38
C ARG A 212 18.11 4.59 28.66
N ALA A 213 19.01 4.81 29.63
CA ALA A 213 18.70 5.43 30.92
C ALA A 213 18.94 6.95 30.94
N ILE A 214 19.37 7.56 29.83
CA ILE A 214 19.57 9.00 29.73
C ILE A 214 18.24 9.72 29.91
N LYS A 215 18.16 10.63 30.89
CA LYS A 215 16.98 11.47 31.09
C LYS A 215 16.90 12.53 29.99
N MET A 216 15.81 12.50 29.23
CA MET A 216 15.50 13.54 28.25
C MET A 216 15.13 14.84 28.99
N LYS A 217 15.74 15.97 28.60
CA LYS A 217 15.37 17.30 29.12
C LYS A 217 13.98 17.68 28.59
N GLN A 218 13.25 18.49 29.34
CA GLN A 218 12.00 19.07 28.82
C GLN A 218 12.29 19.93 27.60
N LEU A 219 11.36 19.86 26.66
CA LEU A 219 11.38 20.61 25.41
C LEU A 219 11.26 22.12 25.72
N ARG A 220 11.90 22.98 24.92
CA ARG A 220 11.69 24.43 25.04
C ARG A 220 10.24 24.75 24.66
N GLU A 221 9.66 25.79 25.27
CA GLU A 221 8.38 26.32 24.81
C GLU A 221 8.54 26.92 23.41
N VAL A 222 7.65 26.53 22.50
CA VAL A 222 7.60 27.04 21.13
C VAL A 222 6.46 28.04 21.04
N THR A 223 6.72 29.20 20.44
CA THR A 223 5.68 30.22 20.26
C THR A 223 4.79 29.87 19.08
N LYS A 224 3.49 30.23 19.11
CA LYS A 224 2.56 30.01 17.98
C LYS A 224 3.00 30.65 16.65
N LEU A 225 3.92 31.62 16.68
CA LEU A 225 4.46 32.29 15.49
C LEU A 225 5.64 31.53 14.86
N GLU A 226 6.29 30.65 15.62
CA GLU A 226 7.45 29.86 15.23
C GLU A 226 7.02 28.47 14.76
#